data_AF-A0A7S3P302-F1
#
_entry.id   AF-A0A7S3P302-F1
#
_cell.length_a   1.000
_cell.length_b   1.000
_cell.length_c   1.000
_cell.angle_alpha   90.00
_cell.angle_beta   90.00
_cell.angle_gamma   90.00
#
_symmetry.space_group_name_H-M   'P 1'
#
loop_
_entity.id
_entity.type
_entity.pdbx_description
1 polymer ?
#
loop_
_entity_poly.entity_id
_entity_poly.type
_entity_poly.pdbx_seq_one_letter_code
_entity_poly.pdbx_strand_id
1 'polypeptide(L)'
;MILPATGMPPLKHGQSAELLPAFIYTAMLNALDYPAGVIPDVITIKDEHLASTYTDPVFGEDESVKATRECLEGSKGLGMAIQVATLTGEEEKCLGIMKHIDTLLKK
;
A
#
# COMPACT_ATOMS: atom_id res chain seq x y z
N MET A 1 10.71 -10.54 -1.33
CA MET A 1 9.84 -9.77 -2.23
C MET A 1 9.61 -8.39 -1.61
N ILE A 2 9.53 -7.34 -2.43
CA ILE A 2 9.17 -5.98 -1.99
C ILE A 2 7.88 -5.62 -2.74
N LEU A 3 6.84 -5.25 -2.00
CA LEU A 3 5.52 -4.92 -2.55
C LEU A 3 4.99 -3.63 -1.91
N PRO A 4 3.99 -2.96 -2.50
CA PRO A 4 3.19 -1.97 -1.76
C PRO A 4 2.54 -2.63 -0.53
N ALA A 5 2.50 -1.93 0.61
CA ALA A 5 1.78 -2.43 1.79
C ALA A 5 0.26 -2.48 1.54
N THR A 6 -0.25 -1.49 0.82
CA THR A 6 -1.65 -1.39 0.38
C THR A 6 -1.68 -0.77 -1.01
N GLY A 7 -2.69 -1.12 -1.81
CA GLY A 7 -2.91 -0.55 -3.14
C GLY A 7 -3.49 0.87 -3.13
N MET A 8 -3.88 1.37 -1.95
CA MET A 8 -4.50 2.67 -1.76
C MET A 8 -3.73 3.52 -0.73
N PRO A 9 -3.87 4.86 -0.78
CA PRO A 9 -3.56 5.73 0.35
C PRO A 9 -4.26 5.31 1.64
N PRO A 10 -3.89 5.91 2.79
CA PRO A 10 -4.64 5.70 4.03
C PRO A 10 -6.14 5.94 3.80
N LEU A 11 -6.94 4.90 4.05
CA LEU A 11 -8.37 4.92 3.80
C LEU A 11 -9.07 5.90 4.74
N LYS A 12 -10.13 6.56 4.26
CA LYS A 12 -10.99 7.34 5.15
C LYS A 12 -11.77 6.40 6.07
N HIS A 13 -12.17 6.94 7.21
CA HIS A 13 -13.00 6.20 8.16
C HIS A 13 -14.28 5.68 7.47
N GLY A 14 -14.56 4.39 7.63
CA GLY A 14 -15.73 3.72 7.02
C GLY A 14 -15.47 3.04 5.67
N GLN A 15 -14.40 3.39 4.94
CA GLN A 15 -14.18 2.89 3.57
C GLN A 15 -13.49 1.51 3.50
N SER A 16 -13.08 0.93 4.63
CA SER A 16 -12.31 -0.32 4.63
C SER A 16 -13.05 -1.52 4.04
N ALA A 17 -14.38 -1.54 4.17
CA ALA A 17 -15.21 -2.62 3.60
C ALA A 17 -15.38 -2.47 2.08
N GLU A 18 -15.51 -1.24 1.59
CA GLU A 18 -15.72 -0.92 0.16
C GLU A 18 -14.42 -1.10 -0.65
N LEU A 19 -13.29 -0.75 -0.04
CA LEU A 19 -11.97 -0.82 -0.66
C LEU A 19 -11.17 -2.04 -0.21
N LEU A 20 -11.85 -3.12 0.20
CA LEU A 20 -11.21 -4.37 0.62
C LEU A 20 -10.20 -4.93 -0.41
N PRO A 21 -10.42 -4.84 -1.74
CA PRO A 21 -9.45 -5.29 -2.73
C PRO A 21 -8.08 -4.60 -2.63
N ALA A 22 -7.99 -3.40 -2.03
CA ALA A 22 -6.72 -2.69 -1.83
C ALA A 22 -5.73 -3.46 -0.93
N PHE A 23 -6.22 -4.41 -0.13
CA PHE A 23 -5.41 -5.23 0.78
C PHE A 23 -4.89 -6.53 0.13
N ILE A 24 -5.07 -6.73 -1.18
CA ILE A 24 -4.69 -7.96 -1.88
C ILE A 24 -3.21 -8.31 -1.71
N TYR A 25 -2.31 -7.31 -1.67
CA TYR A 25 -0.88 -7.54 -1.45
C TYR A 25 -0.59 -8.22 -0.11
N THR A 26 -1.31 -7.84 0.94
CA THR A 26 -1.17 -8.43 2.27
C THR A 26 -1.88 -9.77 2.36
N ALA A 27 -3.10 -9.86 1.80
CA ALA A 27 -3.87 -11.10 1.80
C ALA A 27 -3.12 -12.25 1.09
N MET A 28 -2.40 -11.94 0.01
CA MET A 28 -1.57 -12.91 -0.70
C MET A 28 -0.46 -13.48 0.19
N LEU A 29 0.19 -12.66 1.00
CA LEU A 29 1.27 -13.13 1.89
C LEU A 29 0.74 -13.98 3.03
N ASN A 30 -0.46 -13.67 3.54
CA ASN A 30 -1.15 -14.54 4.51
C ASN A 30 -1.45 -15.92 3.89
N ALA A 31 -1.95 -15.95 2.65
CA ALA A 31 -2.27 -17.21 1.97
C ALA A 31 -1.02 -18.07 1.69
N LEU A 32 0.12 -17.44 1.48
CA LEU A 32 1.41 -18.12 1.26
C LEU A 32 2.12 -18.51 2.56
N ASP A 33 1.64 -18.05 3.72
CA ASP A 33 2.30 -18.17 5.02
C ASP A 33 3.74 -17.61 5.01
N TYR A 34 3.92 -16.46 4.35
CA TYR A 34 5.21 -15.81 4.24
C TYR A 34 5.38 -14.76 5.35
N PRO A 35 6.51 -14.75 6.08
CA PRO A 35 6.81 -13.69 7.01
C PRO A 35 6.92 -12.36 6.26
N ALA A 36 6.20 -11.36 6.76
CA ALA A 36 6.11 -10.04 6.14
C ALA A 36 6.18 -8.93 7.19
N GLY A 37 6.83 -7.83 6.84
CA GLY A 37 6.89 -6.63 7.68
C GLY A 37 6.75 -5.36 6.84
N VAL A 38 6.26 -4.30 7.48
CA VAL A 38 5.93 -3.03 6.83
C VAL A 38 6.96 -1.96 7.21
N ILE A 39 7.40 -1.19 6.22
CA ILE A 39 8.20 0.02 6.42
C ILE A 39 7.31 1.23 6.08
N PRO A 40 6.96 2.08 7.06
CA PRO A 40 6.04 3.19 6.86
C PRO A 40 6.70 4.35 6.10
N ASP A 41 5.88 5.29 5.61
CA ASP A 41 6.27 6.58 5.02
C ASP A 41 7.45 6.53 4.02
N VAL A 42 7.47 5.53 3.14
CA VAL A 42 8.51 5.40 2.10
C VAL A 42 8.29 6.42 0.99
N ILE A 43 7.03 6.74 0.69
CA ILE A 43 6.65 7.75 -0.31
C ILE A 43 5.62 8.69 0.32
N THR A 44 5.81 10.00 0.18
CA THR A 44 4.77 10.98 0.48
C THR A 44 3.94 11.25 -0.77
N ILE A 45 2.61 11.23 -0.64
CA ILE A 45 1.70 11.48 -1.75
C ILE A 45 1.80 12.94 -2.21
N LYS A 46 2.01 13.15 -3.51
CA LYS A 46 2.12 14.44 -4.17
C LYS A 46 1.02 14.58 -5.22
N ASP A 47 0.79 15.80 -5.70
CA ASP A 47 -0.22 16.08 -6.73
C ASP A 47 -0.02 15.24 -8.01
N GLU A 48 1.24 15.02 -8.41
CA GLU A 48 1.61 14.20 -9.57
C GLU A 48 1.16 12.73 -9.45
N HIS A 49 1.06 12.19 -8.22
CA HIS A 49 0.56 10.84 -7.98
C HIS A 49 -0.97 10.76 -8.08
N LEU A 50 -1.67 11.88 -7.91
CA LEU A 50 -3.14 11.95 -7.88
C LEU A 50 -3.72 12.32 -9.24
N ALA A 51 -3.00 13.14 -10.03
CA ALA A 51 -3.49 13.76 -11.26
C ALA A 51 -3.98 12.77 -12.35
N SER A 52 -3.53 11.51 -12.32
CA SER A 52 -3.89 10.48 -13.30
C SER A 52 -4.55 9.24 -12.70
N THR A 53 -4.80 9.23 -11.39
CA THR A 53 -5.17 8.00 -10.68
C THR A 53 -6.69 7.88 -10.65
N TYR A 54 -7.23 6.87 -11.35
CA TYR A 54 -8.67 6.60 -11.48
C TYR A 54 -9.50 7.74 -12.11
N THR A 55 -8.88 8.63 -12.88
CA THR A 55 -9.56 9.76 -13.57
C THR A 55 -9.99 9.43 -14.99
N ASP A 56 -9.51 8.34 -15.58
CA ASP A 56 -9.86 7.94 -16.95
C ASP A 56 -11.29 7.37 -17.01
N PRO A 57 -12.14 7.81 -17.96
CA PRO A 57 -13.49 7.27 -18.14
C PRO A 57 -13.54 5.75 -18.35
N VAL A 58 -12.44 5.12 -18.80
CA VAL A 58 -12.34 3.65 -18.96
C VAL A 58 -12.59 2.89 -17.66
N PHE A 59 -12.34 3.52 -16.50
CA PHE A 59 -12.60 2.91 -15.20
C PHE A 59 -14.11 2.87 -14.86
N GLY A 60 -14.95 3.64 -15.53
CA GLY A 60 -16.39 3.69 -15.27
C GLY A 60 -16.76 4.46 -14.00
N GLU A 61 -17.95 4.16 -13.47
CA GLU A 61 -18.62 4.88 -12.37
C GLU A 61 -19.27 3.93 -11.35
N ASP A 62 -18.72 2.72 -11.20
CA ASP A 62 -19.20 1.83 -10.15
C ASP A 62 -18.81 2.34 -8.75
N GLU A 63 -19.44 1.79 -7.72
CA GLU A 63 -19.24 2.23 -6.34
C GLU A 63 -17.79 2.08 -5.87
N SER A 64 -17.04 1.11 -6.39
CA SER A 64 -15.63 0.93 -6.04
C SER A 64 -14.75 2.04 -6.62
N VAL A 65 -15.05 2.50 -7.83
CA VAL A 65 -14.35 3.60 -8.49
C VAL A 65 -14.68 4.93 -7.80
N LYS A 66 -15.93 5.16 -7.42
CA LYS A 66 -16.32 6.33 -6.62
C LYS A 66 -15.61 6.34 -5.27
N ALA A 67 -15.68 5.24 -4.51
CA ALA A 67 -15.00 5.11 -3.23
C ALA A 67 -13.47 5.32 -3.36
N THR A 68 -12.89 4.85 -4.45
CA THR A 68 -11.46 5.06 -4.77
C THR A 68 -11.14 6.53 -4.97
N ARG A 69 -11.92 7.25 -5.81
CA ARG A 69 -11.74 8.69 -6.04
C ARG A 69 -11.93 9.48 -4.74
N GLU A 70 -12.96 9.16 -3.97
CA GLU A 70 -13.19 9.77 -2.65
C GLU A 70 -12.01 9.52 -1.70
N CYS A 71 -11.43 8.32 -1.68
CA CYS A 71 -10.27 8.02 -0.85
C CYS A 71 -9.03 8.83 -1.28
N LEU A 72 -8.85 9.07 -2.58
CA LEU A 72 -7.74 9.87 -3.11
C LEU A 72 -7.86 11.35 -2.73
N GLU A 73 -9.08 11.87 -2.61
CA GLU A 73 -9.33 13.25 -2.19
C GLU A 73 -8.82 13.51 -0.75
N GLY A 74 -7.86 14.43 -0.63
CA GLY A 74 -7.26 14.79 0.66
C GLY A 74 -6.12 13.87 1.11
N SER A 75 -5.71 12.90 0.28
CA SER A 75 -4.59 12.00 0.60
C SER A 75 -3.21 12.63 0.38
N LYS A 76 -3.13 13.82 -0.24
CA LYS A 76 -1.89 14.57 -0.44
C LYS A 76 -1.18 14.80 0.90
N GLY A 77 0.14 14.55 0.92
CA GLY A 77 0.95 14.71 2.12
C GLY A 77 0.93 13.50 3.06
N LEU A 78 0.04 12.52 2.84
CA LEU A 78 0.06 11.27 3.59
C LEU A 78 1.19 10.35 3.11
N GLY A 79 1.66 9.51 4.01
CA GLY A 79 2.69 8.52 3.73
C GLY A 79 2.11 7.21 3.19
N MET A 80 2.80 6.66 2.21
CA MET A 80 2.61 5.32 1.66
C MET A 80 3.73 4.41 2.18
N ALA A 81 3.36 3.17 2.49
CA ALA A 81 4.26 2.17 3.02
C ALA A 81 4.56 1.07 1.98
N ILE A 82 5.70 0.40 2.16
CA ILE A 82 6.01 -0.84 1.46
C ILE A 82 5.99 -2.00 2.46
N GLN A 83 5.84 -3.21 1.94
CA GLN A 83 6.05 -4.43 2.71
C GLN A 83 7.18 -5.27 2.12
N VAL A 84 7.95 -5.86 3.01
CA VAL A 84 9.02 -6.82 2.72
C VAL A 84 8.54 -8.18 3.15
N ALA A 85 8.69 -9.17 2.29
CA ALA A 85 8.33 -10.56 2.59
C ALA A 85 9.45 -11.52 2.19
N THR A 86 9.66 -12.57 2.98
CA THR A 86 10.62 -13.65 2.67
C THR A 86 9.92 -15.01 2.69
N LEU A 87 10.66 -16.09 2.45
CA LEU A 87 10.09 -17.44 2.57
C LEU A 87 9.82 -17.77 4.04
N THR A 88 8.91 -18.70 4.28
CA THR A 88 8.58 -19.23 5.61
C THR A 88 9.84 -19.72 6.33
N GLY A 89 10.03 -19.32 7.60
CA GLY A 89 11.21 -19.65 8.40
C GLY A 89 12.43 -18.77 8.13
N GLU A 90 12.27 -17.65 7.40
CA GLU A 90 13.34 -16.67 7.15
C GLU A 90 13.04 -15.29 7.78
N GLU A 91 12.44 -15.25 8.97
CA GLU A 91 12.00 -14.03 9.66
C GLU A 91 13.16 -13.04 9.90
N GLU A 92 14.34 -13.54 10.29
CA GLU A 92 15.53 -12.70 10.51
C GLU A 92 16.03 -12.08 9.20
N LYS A 93 15.87 -12.79 8.07
CA LYS A 93 16.20 -12.25 6.75
C LYS A 93 15.21 -11.13 6.39
N CYS A 94 13.92 -11.31 6.67
CA CYS A 94 12.92 -10.26 6.50
C CYS A 94 13.30 -8.99 7.26
N LEU A 95 13.59 -9.12 8.56
CA LEU A 95 14.02 -8.00 9.41
C LEU A 95 15.34 -7.37 8.94
N GLY A 96 16.31 -8.19 8.50
CA GLY A 96 17.59 -7.72 7.97
C GLY A 96 17.42 -6.86 6.71
N ILE A 97 16.56 -7.31 5.79
CA ILE A 97 16.21 -6.54 4.58
C ILE A 97 15.49 -5.25 4.95
N MET A 98 14.52 -5.31 5.87
CA MET A 98 13.80 -4.12 6.33
C MET A 98 14.74 -3.07 6.90
N LYS A 99 15.66 -3.47 7.79
CA LYS A 99 16.67 -2.59 8.37
C LYS A 99 17.59 -1.97 7.31
N HIS A 100 17.97 -2.76 6.30
CA HIS A 100 18.80 -2.26 5.20
C HIS A 100 18.08 -1.17 4.41
N ILE A 101 16.81 -1.39 4.07
CA ILE A 101 15.98 -0.40 3.37
C ILE A 101 15.80 0.86 4.22
N ASP A 102 15.46 0.71 5.50
CA ASP A 102 15.27 1.84 6.42
C ASP A 102 16.52 2.72 6.51
N THR A 103 17.70 2.09 6.58
CA THR A 103 19.00 2.78 6.55
C THR A 103 19.23 3.54 5.25
N LEU A 104 18.87 2.94 4.10
CA LEU A 104 18.99 3.59 2.78
C LEU A 104 18.05 4.79 2.62
N LEU A 105 16.86 4.70 3.23
CA LEU A 105 15.88 5.79 3.27
C LEU A 105 16.28 6.90 4.27
N LYS A 106 17.37 6.72 5.01
CA LYS A 106 17.90 7.65 6.03
C LYS A 106 16.88 7.97 7.12
N LYS A 107 16.12 6.97 7.53
CA LYS A 107 15.28 7.03 8.74
C LYS A 107 16.06 6.59 9.97
#